data_AF-A0A4R2GLQ5-F1
#
_entry.id   AF-A0A4R2GLQ5-F1
#
_cell.length_a   1.000
_cell.length_b   1.000
_cell.length_c   1.000
_cell.angle_alpha   90.00
_cell.angle_beta   90.00
_cell.angle_gamma   90.00
#
_symmetry.space_group_name_H-M   'P 1'
#
loop_
_entity.id
_entity.type
_entity.pdbx_description
1 polymer ?
#
loop_
_entity_poly.entity_id
_entity_poly.type
_entity_poly.pdbx_seq_one_letter_code
_entity_poly.pdbx_strand_id
1 'polypeptide(L)'
;MKNLRVQNIFCFLLIFLFNGCEEKIETEHNSELLIGYWINPQIVDSLVTFSKSSKLVDANYGIAFHSDGSFIERNNSGWCATPPISYSNFKGSWVKNDSLVIILVDYWGGIARYQWKIIDVGDNKLVVNKIKVEYNYDIGKLKNYTGLDGCGWIIELADESRLEPINLDLFDLQLAENKEIIFKYHQRTDLGSYCMIGKVIEIDEIIDLTKM
;
A
#
# COMPACT_ATOMS: atom_id res chain seq x y z
N MET A 1 49.90 -40.27 -55.79
CA MET A 1 50.05 -38.85 -56.19
C MET A 1 48.68 -38.24 -56.45
N LYS A 2 48.13 -37.50 -55.48
CA LYS A 2 47.11 -36.44 -55.66
C LYS A 2 47.42 -35.36 -54.61
N ASN A 3 47.42 -34.11 -55.08
CA ASN A 3 48.06 -32.95 -54.48
C ASN A 3 47.32 -32.37 -53.26
N LEU A 4 48.09 -31.80 -52.33
CA LEU A 4 47.62 -30.81 -51.36
C LEU A 4 47.12 -29.54 -52.07
N ARG A 5 46.06 -28.92 -51.54
CA ARG A 5 45.86 -27.47 -51.58
C ARG A 5 45.16 -27.01 -50.30
N VAL A 6 45.96 -26.44 -49.39
CA VAL A 6 45.55 -25.64 -48.23
C VAL A 6 45.43 -24.20 -48.73
N GLN A 7 44.24 -23.60 -48.68
CA GLN A 7 44.10 -22.16 -48.89
C GLN A 7 42.77 -21.64 -48.30
N ASN A 8 42.81 -21.19 -47.05
CA ASN A 8 42.44 -19.82 -46.63
C ASN A 8 42.15 -19.77 -45.13
N ILE A 9 43.02 -19.01 -44.46
CA ILE A 9 42.86 -18.47 -43.11
C ILE A 9 41.87 -17.30 -43.22
N PHE A 10 40.82 -17.29 -42.39
CA PHE A 10 40.23 -16.03 -41.94
C PHE A 10 40.06 -16.07 -40.42
N CYS A 11 40.67 -15.06 -39.81
CA CYS A 11 40.78 -14.80 -38.40
C CYS A 11 39.52 -14.09 -37.88
N PHE A 12 39.42 -13.94 -36.54
CA PHE A 12 38.49 -13.08 -35.80
C PHE A 12 37.03 -13.55 -35.59
N LEU A 13 36.71 -14.00 -34.37
CA LEU A 13 36.03 -13.20 -33.33
C LEU A 13 35.82 -14.06 -32.07
N LEU A 14 36.64 -13.89 -31.04
CA LEU A 14 36.38 -13.06 -29.85
C LEU A 14 35.11 -13.46 -29.06
N ILE A 15 35.34 -14.32 -28.06
CA ILE A 15 34.84 -14.24 -26.68
C ILE A 15 33.61 -13.33 -26.48
N PHE A 16 32.46 -13.95 -26.22
CA PHE A 16 31.52 -13.41 -25.24
C PHE A 16 30.82 -14.56 -24.52
N LEU A 17 31.49 -15.05 -23.47
CA LEU A 17 30.84 -15.78 -22.39
C LEU A 17 30.02 -14.76 -21.59
N PHE A 18 28.79 -14.49 -22.01
CA PHE A 18 27.80 -13.88 -21.11
C PHE A 18 27.14 -15.01 -20.32
N ASN A 19 27.82 -15.48 -19.27
CA ASN A 19 27.09 -15.93 -18.08
C ASN A 19 26.69 -14.66 -17.33
N GLY A 20 25.59 -14.04 -17.75
CA GLY A 20 24.90 -13.07 -16.91
C GLY A 20 24.25 -13.84 -15.78
N CYS A 21 24.90 -13.90 -14.63
CA CYS A 21 24.24 -14.24 -13.39
C CYS A 21 23.29 -13.07 -13.08
N GLU A 22 21.99 -13.29 -13.25
CA GLU A 22 20.99 -12.31 -12.83
C GLU A 22 20.95 -12.36 -11.29
N GLU A 23 21.50 -11.34 -10.61
CA GLU A 23 21.30 -11.17 -9.16
C GLU A 23 19.83 -10.79 -8.91
N LYS A 24 18.99 -11.82 -8.74
CA LYS A 24 17.60 -11.72 -8.27
C LYS A 24 17.46 -12.03 -6.77
N ILE A 25 18.57 -12.15 -6.04
CA ILE A 25 18.59 -12.75 -4.70
C ILE A 25 18.43 -11.69 -3.58
N GLU A 26 18.77 -10.42 -3.81
CA GLU A 26 18.64 -9.38 -2.77
C GLU A 26 17.19 -8.94 -2.48
N THR A 27 16.28 -9.07 -3.45
CA THR A 27 14.93 -8.50 -3.35
C THR A 27 13.96 -9.38 -2.55
N GLU A 28 14.05 -10.70 -2.66
CA GLU A 28 13.23 -11.66 -1.90
C GLU A 28 13.70 -11.78 -0.44
N HIS A 29 15.01 -11.93 -0.21
CA HIS A 29 15.57 -12.13 1.13
C HIS A 29 15.26 -10.95 2.09
N ASN A 30 15.32 -9.71 1.59
CA ASN A 30 14.98 -8.52 2.38
C ASN A 30 13.47 -8.39 2.67
N SER A 31 12.61 -9.04 1.89
CA SER A 31 11.17 -9.10 2.18
C SER A 31 10.88 -10.03 3.35
N GLU A 32 11.55 -11.18 3.42
CA GLU A 32 11.40 -12.13 4.54
C GLU A 32 11.88 -11.53 5.86
N LEU A 33 12.99 -10.77 5.86
CA LEU A 33 13.51 -10.13 7.06
C LEU A 33 12.57 -9.05 7.64
N LEU A 34 11.74 -8.43 6.80
CA LEU A 34 10.76 -7.43 7.23
C LEU A 34 9.61 -8.06 8.03
N ILE A 35 9.27 -9.32 7.76
CA ILE A 35 8.15 -10.03 8.41
C ILE A 35 8.42 -10.19 9.91
N GLY A 36 7.46 -9.82 10.74
CA GLY A 36 7.51 -9.96 12.19
C GLY A 36 7.08 -8.69 12.93
N TYR A 37 7.39 -8.65 14.23
CA TYR A 37 6.99 -7.57 15.13
C TYR A 37 8.14 -6.60 15.37
N TRP A 38 7.83 -5.32 15.35
CA TRP A 38 8.78 -4.22 15.48
C TRP A 38 8.27 -3.23 16.52
N ILE A 39 9.08 -2.97 17.55
CA ILE A 39 8.69 -2.20 18.73
C ILE A 39 9.76 -1.14 19.08
N ASN A 40 9.49 -0.35 20.11
CA ASN A 40 10.43 0.64 20.68
C ASN A 40 10.95 1.66 19.64
N PRO A 41 10.06 2.32 18.87
CA PRO A 41 10.50 3.24 17.82
C PRO A 41 11.38 4.36 18.40
N GLN A 42 12.57 4.54 17.83
CA GLN A 42 13.43 5.70 18.08
C GLN A 42 13.35 6.61 16.86
N ILE A 43 12.87 7.84 17.06
CA ILE A 43 12.62 8.79 15.98
C ILE A 43 13.70 9.87 16.00
N VAL A 44 14.40 10.01 14.87
CA VAL A 44 15.34 11.11 14.62
C VAL A 44 14.97 11.68 13.25
N ASP A 45 14.43 12.89 13.24
CA ASP A 45 13.82 13.51 12.06
C ASP A 45 12.77 12.59 11.41
N SER A 46 12.94 12.25 10.13
CA SER A 46 12.08 11.31 9.40
C SER A 46 12.52 9.85 9.52
N LEU A 47 13.66 9.56 10.16
CA LEU A 47 14.14 8.21 10.36
C LEU A 47 13.51 7.60 11.62
N VAL A 48 12.99 6.39 11.47
CA VAL A 48 12.48 5.58 12.58
C VAL A 48 13.23 4.29 12.64
N THR A 49 13.82 4.01 13.80
CA THR A 49 14.48 2.75 14.09
C THR A 49 13.62 1.93 15.05
N PHE A 50 13.35 0.68 14.68
CA PHE A 50 12.63 -0.29 15.50
C PHE A 50 13.55 -1.43 15.94
N SER A 51 13.17 -2.06 17.06
CA SER A 51 13.74 -3.33 17.52
C SER A 51 12.80 -4.49 17.19
N LYS A 52 13.37 -5.61 16.74
CA LYS A 52 12.60 -6.86 16.53
C LYS A 52 12.05 -7.38 17.86
N SER A 53 10.88 -8.01 17.83
CA SER A 53 10.26 -8.67 18.96
C SER A 53 9.51 -9.93 18.51
N SER A 54 9.23 -10.83 19.45
CA SER A 54 8.34 -11.97 19.23
C SER A 54 6.85 -11.60 19.26
N LYS A 55 6.50 -10.42 19.79
CA LYS A 55 5.13 -9.88 19.85
C LYS A 55 5.10 -8.37 20.06
N LEU A 56 3.95 -7.75 19.80
CA LEU A 56 3.68 -6.37 20.21
C LEU A 56 3.62 -6.26 21.74
N VAL A 57 4.10 -5.14 22.29
CA VAL A 57 4.13 -4.88 23.74
C VAL A 57 2.87 -4.11 24.14
N ASP A 58 2.26 -4.53 25.25
CA ASP A 58 1.10 -3.85 25.80
C ASP A 58 1.43 -2.40 26.15
N ALA A 59 0.44 -1.51 26.00
CA ALA A 59 0.55 -0.07 26.23
C ALA A 59 1.72 0.67 25.53
N ASN A 60 2.31 0.10 24.47
CA ASN A 60 3.37 0.72 23.70
C ASN A 60 3.06 0.70 22.19
N TYR A 61 3.67 1.63 21.46
CA TYR A 61 3.61 1.62 20.00
C TYR A 61 4.42 0.46 19.43
N GLY A 62 3.90 -0.15 18.37
CA GLY A 62 4.61 -1.17 17.61
C GLY A 62 3.85 -1.51 16.34
N ILE A 63 4.52 -2.19 15.43
CA ILE A 63 3.97 -2.60 14.14
C ILE A 63 4.29 -4.07 13.87
N ALA A 64 3.45 -4.71 13.05
CA ALA A 64 3.68 -6.06 12.58
C ALA A 64 3.46 -6.16 11.08
N PHE A 65 4.44 -6.72 10.36
CA PHE A 65 4.32 -7.10 8.97
C PHE A 65 4.12 -8.62 8.92
N HIS A 66 3.06 -9.08 8.25
CA HIS A 66 2.79 -10.50 8.05
C HIS A 66 3.04 -10.91 6.59
N SER A 67 3.41 -12.17 6.38
CA SER A 67 3.79 -12.70 5.08
C SER A 67 2.63 -12.80 4.08
N ASP A 68 1.39 -12.71 4.56
CA ASP A 68 0.17 -12.66 3.74
C ASP A 68 -0.19 -11.24 3.27
N GLY A 69 0.68 -10.25 3.53
CA GLY A 69 0.44 -8.85 3.21
C GLY A 69 -0.40 -8.11 4.25
N SER A 70 -0.86 -8.78 5.31
CA SER A 70 -1.56 -8.10 6.40
C SER A 70 -0.58 -7.32 7.30
N PHE A 71 -1.08 -6.22 7.85
CA PHE A 71 -0.34 -5.31 8.70
C PHE A 71 -1.12 -5.05 10.00
N ILE A 72 -0.39 -4.85 11.09
CA ILE A 72 -0.95 -4.38 12.36
C ILE A 72 -0.17 -3.16 12.83
N GLU A 73 -0.86 -2.08 13.14
CA GLU A 73 -0.31 -0.97 13.90
C GLU A 73 -0.93 -0.92 15.29
N ARG A 74 -0.10 -1.04 16.33
CA ARG A 74 -0.52 -0.76 17.69
C ARG A 74 -0.30 0.72 17.99
N ASN A 75 -1.39 1.45 18.14
CA ASN A 75 -1.35 2.91 18.34
C ASN A 75 -2.37 3.38 19.39
N ASN A 76 -2.29 4.65 19.76
CA ASN A 76 -3.24 5.30 20.66
C ASN A 76 -4.67 5.16 20.14
N SER A 77 -5.60 4.80 21.02
CA SER A 77 -6.98 4.45 20.68
C SER A 77 -7.98 5.58 20.95
N GLY A 78 -7.55 6.82 20.82
CA GLY A 78 -8.40 7.95 21.14
C GLY A 78 -7.84 9.29 20.69
N TRP A 79 -8.76 10.26 20.58
CA TRP A 79 -8.50 11.65 20.19
C TRP A 79 -7.53 12.37 21.14
N CYS A 80 -7.45 11.95 22.41
CA CYS A 80 -6.59 12.56 23.41
C CYS A 80 -5.58 11.56 24.00
N ALA A 81 -4.31 11.97 24.08
CA ALA A 81 -3.22 11.23 24.70
C ALA A 81 -3.10 11.53 26.21
N THR A 82 -4.22 11.84 26.88
CA THR A 82 -4.22 12.08 28.33
C THR A 82 -4.12 10.75 29.08
N PRO A 83 -3.16 10.59 30.01
CA PRO A 83 -3.01 9.37 30.78
C PRO A 83 -4.30 8.96 31.53
N PRO A 84 -4.61 7.64 31.58
CA PRO A 84 -3.88 6.55 30.94
C PRO A 84 -4.12 6.48 29.42
N ILE A 85 -3.04 6.44 28.63
CA ILE A 85 -3.14 6.30 27.17
C ILE A 85 -3.55 4.85 26.86
N SER A 86 -4.70 4.69 26.21
CA SER A 86 -5.16 3.39 25.73
C SER A 86 -4.55 3.08 24.37
N TYR A 87 -4.17 1.82 24.16
CA TYR A 87 -3.60 1.32 22.91
C TYR A 87 -4.42 0.17 22.35
N SER A 88 -4.59 0.14 21.04
CA SER A 88 -5.35 -0.87 20.28
C SER A 88 -4.55 -1.27 19.06
N ASN A 89 -4.86 -2.46 18.55
CA ASN A 89 -4.31 -2.95 17.31
C ASN A 89 -5.25 -2.57 16.17
N PHE A 90 -4.76 -1.74 15.26
CA PHE A 90 -5.44 -1.40 14.03
C PHE A 90 -4.95 -2.31 12.91
N LYS A 91 -5.89 -2.78 12.10
CA LYS A 91 -5.60 -3.69 10.99
C LYS A 91 -5.28 -2.87 9.76
N GLY A 92 -4.47 -3.45 8.89
CA GLY A 92 -4.11 -2.87 7.63
C GLY A 92 -3.54 -3.90 6.67
N SER A 93 -3.02 -3.40 5.57
CA SER A 93 -2.30 -4.16 4.56
C SER A 93 -1.05 -3.40 4.14
N TRP A 94 -0.07 -4.11 3.60
CA TRP A 94 1.16 -3.52 3.12
C TRP A 94 1.66 -4.21 1.86
N VAL A 95 2.39 -3.43 1.08
CA VAL A 95 3.05 -3.89 -0.14
C VAL A 95 4.44 -3.31 -0.20
N LYS A 96 5.37 -4.02 -0.83
CA LYS A 96 6.75 -3.61 -0.98
C LYS A 96 7.18 -3.72 -2.43
N ASN A 97 7.77 -2.64 -2.92
CA ASN A 97 8.49 -2.62 -4.19
C ASN A 97 9.90 -2.09 -3.92
N ASP A 98 10.90 -2.95 -4.08
CA ASP A 98 12.28 -2.72 -3.68
C ASP A 98 12.40 -2.29 -2.20
N SER A 99 12.76 -1.03 -1.98
CA SER A 99 12.88 -0.41 -0.66
C SER A 99 11.64 0.39 -0.25
N LEU A 100 10.71 0.65 -1.16
CA LEU A 100 9.48 1.38 -0.86
C LEU A 100 8.43 0.43 -0.28
N VAL A 101 7.92 0.76 0.89
CA VAL A 101 6.81 0.10 1.54
C VAL A 101 5.63 1.06 1.58
N ILE A 102 4.50 0.61 1.04
CA ILE A 102 3.23 1.31 1.13
C ILE A 102 2.38 0.54 2.13
N ILE A 103 1.87 1.26 3.14
CA ILE A 103 1.05 0.70 4.21
C ILE A 103 -0.28 1.43 4.18
N LEU A 104 -1.36 0.67 4.28
CA LEU A 104 -2.70 1.19 4.46
C LEU A 104 -3.24 0.59 5.76
N VAL A 105 -3.57 1.43 6.73
CA VAL A 105 -3.90 0.96 8.08
C VAL A 105 -5.01 1.80 8.68
N ASP A 106 -5.93 1.14 9.36
CA ASP A 106 -6.97 1.81 10.13
C ASP A 106 -6.36 2.63 11.27
N TYR A 107 -7.12 3.61 11.75
CA TYR A 107 -6.91 4.22 13.05
C TYR A 107 -8.27 4.64 13.62
N TRP A 108 -8.28 5.20 14.83
CA TRP A 108 -9.52 5.57 15.52
C TRP A 108 -10.41 6.56 14.75
N GLY A 109 -9.88 7.25 13.72
CA GLY A 109 -10.57 8.30 12.97
C GLY A 109 -10.63 8.10 11.46
N GLY A 110 -10.34 6.90 10.94
CA GLY A 110 -10.38 6.61 9.50
C GLY A 110 -9.25 5.68 9.07
N ILE A 111 -8.76 5.85 7.83
CA ILE A 111 -7.59 5.13 7.32
C ILE A 111 -6.43 6.09 7.07
N ALA A 112 -5.23 5.62 7.41
CA ALA A 112 -3.98 6.26 7.09
C ALA A 112 -3.23 5.49 6.00
N ARG A 113 -2.57 6.24 5.11
CA ARG A 113 -1.67 5.71 4.10
C ARG A 113 -0.25 6.17 4.38
N TYR A 114 0.66 5.23 4.61
CA TYR A 114 2.08 5.50 4.82
C TYR A 114 2.89 5.10 3.59
N GLN A 115 3.88 5.93 3.27
CA GLN A 115 4.94 5.60 2.33
C GLN A 115 6.28 5.67 3.05
N TRP A 116 6.92 4.53 3.24
CA TRP A 116 8.19 4.42 3.94
C TRP A 116 9.27 3.85 3.01
N LYS A 117 10.49 4.37 3.12
CA LYS A 117 11.66 3.76 2.48
C LYS A 117 12.43 2.95 3.52
N ILE A 118 12.61 1.66 3.29
CA ILE A 118 13.53 0.83 4.06
C ILE A 118 14.94 1.31 3.80
N ILE A 119 15.63 1.68 4.88
CA ILE A 119 17.05 2.05 4.86
C ILE A 119 17.91 0.85 5.23
N ASP A 120 17.46 0.06 6.21
CA ASP A 120 18.14 -1.13 6.69
C ASP A 120 17.13 -2.09 7.33
N VAL A 121 17.29 -3.40 7.11
CA VAL A 121 16.49 -4.44 7.74
C VAL A 121 17.37 -5.65 8.02
N GLY A 122 17.34 -6.13 9.26
CA GLY A 122 18.06 -7.33 9.68
C GLY A 122 17.34 -8.03 10.83
N ASP A 123 17.96 -9.06 11.39
CA ASP A 123 17.32 -9.95 12.37
C ASP A 123 16.78 -9.22 13.61
N ASN A 124 17.44 -8.14 14.02
CA ASN A 124 17.12 -7.43 15.27
C ASN A 124 16.67 -5.98 15.08
N LYS A 125 16.76 -5.42 13.87
CA LYS A 125 16.59 -3.99 13.63
C LYS A 125 15.91 -3.71 12.29
N LEU A 126 15.01 -2.74 12.30
CA LEU A 126 14.42 -2.15 11.09
C LEU A 126 14.63 -0.64 11.15
N VAL A 127 15.15 -0.06 10.08
CA VAL A 127 15.29 1.38 9.90
C VAL A 127 14.51 1.80 8.67
N VAL A 128 13.58 2.72 8.87
CA VAL A 128 12.77 3.29 7.78
C VAL A 128 12.88 4.80 7.77
N ASN A 129 12.76 5.38 6.58
CA ASN A 129 12.54 6.80 6.39
C ASN A 129 11.07 7.04 6.05
N LYS A 130 10.37 7.83 6.86
CA LYS A 130 8.97 8.24 6.62
C LYS A 130 8.94 9.28 5.48
N ILE A 131 8.57 8.84 4.27
CA ILE A 131 8.45 9.73 3.11
C ILE A 131 7.16 10.54 3.19
N LYS A 132 6.04 9.85 3.40
CA LYS A 132 4.72 10.48 3.36
C LYS A 132 3.76 9.76 4.31
N VAL A 133 2.88 10.54 4.92
CA VAL A 133 1.74 10.06 5.69
C VAL A 133 0.52 10.86 5.26
N GLU A 134 -0.53 10.16 4.88
CA GLU A 134 -1.79 10.74 4.42
C GLU A 134 -2.93 10.16 5.24
N TYR A 135 -3.95 10.98 5.49
CA TYR A 135 -5.13 10.63 6.29
C TYR A 135 -6.38 11.00 5.49
N ASN A 136 -7.54 10.68 6.09
CA ASN A 136 -8.87 10.99 5.58
C ASN A 136 -9.21 10.22 4.30
N TYR A 137 -8.83 8.94 4.27
CA TYR A 137 -9.44 7.99 3.34
C TYR A 137 -10.64 7.33 4.03
N ASP A 138 -11.67 7.08 3.23
CA ASP A 138 -12.87 6.34 3.60
C ASP A 138 -12.90 4.98 2.89
N ILE A 139 -13.69 4.05 3.44
CA ILE A 139 -14.01 2.75 2.83
C ILE A 139 -15.43 2.80 2.30
N GLY A 140 -15.64 2.32 1.08
CA GLY A 140 -16.98 2.17 0.51
C GLY A 140 -17.06 0.99 -0.44
N LYS A 141 -18.30 0.58 -0.73
CA LYS A 141 -18.62 -0.49 -1.68
C LYS A 141 -19.19 0.11 -2.96
N LEU A 142 -18.66 -0.32 -4.09
CA LEU A 142 -19.25 -0.03 -5.38
C LEU A 142 -20.61 -0.72 -5.52
N LYS A 143 -21.62 0.04 -5.94
CA LYS A 143 -22.95 -0.46 -6.29
C LYS A 143 -23.34 0.01 -7.67
N ASN A 144 -23.86 -0.88 -8.49
CA ASN A 144 -24.32 -0.56 -9.82
C ASN A 144 -25.79 -0.10 -9.80
N TYR A 145 -26.01 1.20 -10.00
CA TYR A 145 -27.34 1.79 -10.12
C TYR A 145 -27.68 2.17 -11.56
N THR A 146 -26.90 1.66 -12.54
CA THR A 146 -27.22 1.86 -13.96
C THR A 146 -28.61 1.30 -14.29
N GLY A 147 -29.34 2.00 -15.14
CA GLY A 147 -30.74 1.69 -15.47
C GLY A 147 -31.77 2.48 -14.66
N LEU A 148 -31.35 3.21 -13.63
CA LEU A 148 -32.13 4.29 -13.01
C LEU A 148 -31.77 5.63 -13.65
N ASP A 149 -32.75 6.54 -13.75
CA ASP A 149 -32.57 7.82 -14.44
C ASP A 149 -31.46 8.66 -13.76
N GLY A 150 -30.52 9.14 -14.56
CA GLY A 150 -29.36 9.90 -14.09
C GLY A 150 -28.32 9.13 -13.25
N CYS A 151 -28.51 7.84 -12.97
CA CYS A 151 -27.64 7.07 -12.08
C CYS A 151 -26.60 6.23 -12.85
N GLY A 152 -25.41 6.12 -12.25
CA GLY A 152 -24.32 5.25 -12.69
C GLY A 152 -23.89 4.28 -11.58
N TRP A 153 -22.57 4.09 -11.46
CA TRP A 153 -22.00 3.43 -10.28
C TRP A 153 -21.93 4.42 -9.13
N ILE A 154 -22.29 3.95 -7.94
CA ILE A 154 -22.27 4.75 -6.71
C ILE A 154 -21.43 4.06 -5.64
N ILE A 155 -21.11 4.80 -4.59
CA ILE A 155 -20.36 4.28 -3.44
C ILE A 155 -21.27 4.27 -2.23
N GLU A 156 -21.45 3.10 -1.63
CA GLU A 156 -22.18 2.92 -0.37
C GLU A 156 -21.19 2.80 0.79
N LEU A 157 -21.36 3.64 1.80
CA LEU A 157 -20.54 3.64 3.02
C LEU A 157 -21.07 2.62 4.04
N ALA A 158 -20.29 2.36 5.10
CA ALA A 158 -20.65 1.41 6.15
C ALA A 158 -21.94 1.77 6.91
N ASP A 159 -22.31 3.05 6.94
CA ASP A 159 -23.57 3.55 7.53
C ASP A 159 -24.75 3.55 6.55
N GLU A 160 -24.59 2.86 5.41
CA GLU A 160 -25.56 2.77 4.31
C GLU A 160 -25.80 4.10 3.57
N SER A 161 -25.11 5.18 3.95
CA SER A 161 -25.16 6.42 3.19
C SER A 161 -24.48 6.26 1.83
N ARG A 162 -24.93 7.05 0.85
CA ARG A 162 -24.53 6.90 -0.55
C ARG A 162 -23.86 8.16 -1.07
N LEU A 163 -22.84 7.94 -1.89
CA LEU A 163 -22.10 8.98 -2.59
C LEU A 163 -22.20 8.75 -4.09
N GLU A 164 -22.37 9.83 -4.82
CA GLU A 164 -22.51 9.87 -6.28
C GLU A 164 -21.23 10.47 -6.88
N PRO A 165 -20.26 9.63 -7.27
CA PRO A 165 -19.01 10.11 -7.84
C PRO A 165 -19.19 10.58 -9.29
N ILE A 166 -18.71 11.79 -9.59
CA ILE A 166 -18.83 12.40 -10.93
C ILE A 166 -17.66 12.05 -11.86
N ASN A 167 -16.62 11.39 -11.35
CA ASN A 167 -15.36 11.16 -12.05
C ASN A 167 -14.80 9.74 -11.86
N LEU A 168 -15.65 8.77 -11.49
CA LEU A 168 -15.20 7.39 -11.19
C LEU A 168 -14.56 6.71 -12.42
N ASP A 169 -14.99 7.07 -13.62
CA ASP A 169 -14.48 6.60 -14.90
C ASP A 169 -13.08 7.11 -15.26
N LEU A 170 -12.58 8.14 -14.55
CA LEU A 170 -11.22 8.65 -14.74
C LEU A 170 -10.14 7.77 -14.10
N PHE A 171 -10.55 6.79 -13.28
CA PHE A 171 -9.63 5.91 -12.57
C PHE A 171 -9.52 4.55 -13.25
N ASP A 172 -8.30 4.00 -13.28
CA ASP A 172 -8.06 2.62 -13.69
C ASP A 172 -8.53 1.66 -12.60
N LEU A 173 -9.85 1.42 -12.57
CA LEU A 173 -10.55 0.57 -11.61
C LEU A 173 -11.51 -0.35 -12.35
N GLN A 174 -11.35 -1.66 -12.15
CA GLN A 174 -12.37 -2.60 -12.62
C GLN A 174 -13.60 -2.52 -11.72
N LEU A 175 -14.72 -2.04 -12.29
CA LEU A 175 -15.99 -1.92 -11.59
C LEU A 175 -16.65 -3.29 -11.44
N ALA A 176 -17.01 -3.62 -10.20
CA ALA A 176 -17.71 -4.86 -9.86
C ALA A 176 -18.64 -4.61 -8.67
N GLU A 177 -19.78 -5.27 -8.66
CA GLU A 177 -20.79 -5.14 -7.61
C GLU A 177 -20.19 -5.55 -6.26
N ASN A 178 -20.42 -4.74 -5.23
CA ASN A 178 -19.88 -4.90 -3.87
C ASN A 178 -18.35 -4.86 -3.76
N LYS A 179 -17.61 -4.45 -4.80
CA LYS A 179 -16.17 -4.26 -4.69
C LYS A 179 -15.87 -3.16 -3.66
N GLU A 180 -15.07 -3.48 -2.66
CA GLU A 180 -14.58 -2.52 -1.67
C GLU A 180 -13.45 -1.69 -2.26
N ILE A 181 -13.50 -0.39 -2.01
CA ILE A 181 -12.50 0.60 -2.42
C ILE A 181 -12.15 1.48 -1.24
N ILE A 182 -10.91 1.98 -1.25
CA ILE A 182 -10.45 3.00 -0.32
C ILE A 182 -10.20 4.26 -1.11
N PHE A 183 -10.77 5.37 -0.69
CA PHE A 183 -10.79 6.57 -1.51
C PHE A 183 -10.81 7.83 -0.65
N LYS A 184 -10.39 8.92 -1.27
CA LYS A 184 -10.44 10.26 -0.72
C LYS A 184 -11.25 11.12 -1.66
N TYR A 185 -12.10 11.97 -1.11
CA TYR A 185 -13.01 12.79 -1.91
C TYR A 185 -13.31 14.11 -1.22
N HIS A 186 -13.94 15.00 -2.00
CA HIS A 186 -14.61 16.17 -1.49
C HIS A 186 -16.04 16.26 -2.04
N GLN A 187 -16.96 16.80 -1.23
CA GLN A 187 -18.35 16.98 -1.64
C GLN A 187 -18.47 18.19 -2.57
N ARG A 188 -19.19 18.03 -3.68
CA ARG A 188 -19.49 19.10 -4.64
C ARG A 188 -20.87 19.69 -4.36
N THR A 189 -20.93 20.67 -3.47
CA THR A 189 -22.18 21.34 -3.06
C THR A 189 -22.69 22.35 -4.09
N ASP A 190 -21.88 22.65 -5.11
CA ASP A 190 -22.19 23.52 -6.23
C ASP A 190 -22.94 22.81 -7.38
N LEU A 191 -23.05 21.49 -7.33
CA LEU A 191 -23.70 20.66 -8.35
C LEU A 191 -25.02 20.07 -7.84
N GLY A 192 -26.02 20.01 -8.71
CA GLY A 192 -27.24 19.24 -8.49
C GLY A 192 -27.09 17.81 -9.00
N SER A 193 -27.77 16.87 -8.34
CA SER A 193 -27.88 15.48 -8.83
C SER A 193 -29.22 15.23 -9.50
N TYR A 194 -29.19 14.56 -10.66
CA TYR A 194 -30.36 13.97 -11.28
C TYR A 194 -30.72 12.59 -10.68
N CYS A 195 -29.71 11.85 -10.20
CA CYS A 195 -29.90 10.53 -9.59
C CYS A 195 -30.57 10.62 -8.20
N MET A 196 -30.26 11.68 -7.43
CA MET A 196 -30.86 12.00 -6.12
C MET A 196 -30.80 10.89 -5.06
N ILE A 197 -29.81 10.00 -5.12
CA ILE A 197 -29.67 8.91 -4.14
C ILE A 197 -28.70 9.23 -3.00
N GLY A 198 -27.87 10.27 -3.16
CA GLY A 198 -26.73 10.51 -2.30
C GLY A 198 -26.08 11.88 -2.49
N LYS A 199 -24.95 12.08 -1.80
CA LYS A 199 -24.15 13.30 -1.93
C LYS A 199 -23.33 13.24 -3.21
N VAL A 200 -23.35 14.31 -4.00
CA VAL A 200 -22.45 14.46 -5.16
C VAL A 200 -21.03 14.68 -4.65
N ILE A 201 -20.10 13.86 -5.12
CA ILE A 201 -18.69 13.93 -4.75
C ILE A 201 -17.80 13.93 -5.98
N GLU A 202 -16.61 14.50 -5.82
CA GLU A 202 -15.49 14.30 -6.72
C GLU A 202 -14.40 13.55 -5.96
N ILE A 203 -13.94 12.43 -6.54
CA ILE A 203 -12.90 11.59 -5.97
C ILE A 203 -11.54 12.25 -6.26
N ASP A 204 -10.73 12.45 -5.22
CA ASP A 204 -9.38 12.98 -5.31
C ASP A 204 -8.37 11.85 -5.59
N GLU A 205 -8.55 10.71 -4.91
CA GLU A 205 -7.68 9.54 -5.00
C GLU A 205 -8.49 8.27 -4.73
N ILE A 206 -8.14 7.18 -5.41
CA ILE A 206 -8.71 5.86 -5.18
C ILE A 206 -7.59 4.82 -5.12
N ILE A 207 -7.75 3.87 -4.20
CA ILE A 207 -6.85 2.75 -3.98
C ILE A 207 -7.67 1.49 -4.24
N ASP A 208 -7.26 0.76 -5.28
CA ASP A 208 -7.79 -0.57 -5.56
C ASP A 208 -7.05 -1.59 -4.69
N LEU A 209 -7.75 -2.13 -3.69
CA LEU A 209 -7.19 -3.13 -2.77
C LEU A 209 -6.67 -4.38 -3.47
N THR A 210 -7.17 -4.71 -4.67
CA THR A 210 -6.65 -5.86 -5.44
C THR A 210 -5.34 -5.56 -6.16
N LYS A 211 -4.95 -4.28 -6.25
CA LYS A 211 -3.67 -3.83 -6.81
C LYS A 211 -2.64 -3.52 -5.72
N MET A 212 -3.02 -3.70 -4.45
CA MET A 212 -2.07 -3.79 -3.36
C MET A 212 -1.59 -5.24 -3.26
#